data_AF-A0A9E2FUC8-F1
#
_entry.id   AF-A0A9E2FUC8-F1
#
_cell.length_a   1.000
_cell.length_b   1.000
_cell.length_c   1.000
_cell.angle_alpha   90.00
_cell.angle_beta   90.00
_cell.angle_gamma   90.00
#
_symmetry.space_group_name_H-M   'P 1'
#
loop_
_entity.id
_entity.type
_entity.pdbx_description
1 polymer ?
#
loop_
_entity_poly.entity_id
_entity_poly.type
_entity_poly.pdbx_seq_one_letter_code
_entity_poly.pdbx_strand_id
1 'polypeptide(L)' 'MKPEETIKQHFRLMRQASSQAFADYHANVLYGYLLGMRETGQISAAMFSRLNGIVQTAWGKKIDRIYGFRRAA' A
#
# COMPACT_ATOMS: atom_id res chain seq x y z
N MET A 1 -11.36 8.55 -13.09
CA MET A 1 -10.88 8.68 -11.71
C MET A 1 -9.43 9.12 -11.77
N LYS A 2 -9.02 10.12 -10.99
CA LYS A 2 -7.62 10.60 -11.01
C LYS A 2 -6.71 9.56 -10.33
N PRO A 3 -5.43 9.38 -10.77
CA PRO A 3 -4.53 8.39 -10.17
C PRO A 3 -4.40 8.50 -8.65
N GLU A 4 -4.41 9.73 -8.12
CA GLU A 4 -4.35 9.99 -6.68
C GLU A 4 -5.58 9.47 -5.92
N GLU A 5 -6.78 9.54 -6.51
CA GLU A 5 -8.01 9.04 -5.90
C GLU A 5 -7.97 7.52 -5.80
N THR A 6 -7.49 6.85 -6.85
CA THR A 6 -7.29 5.39 -6.88
C THR A 6 -6.32 4.95 -5.79
N ILE A 7 -5.17 5.61 -5.68
CA ILE A 7 -4.16 5.31 -4.65
C ILE A 7 -4.76 5.51 -3.25
N LYS A 8 -5.43 6.65 -3.01
CA LYS A 8 -6.08 6.93 -1.71
C LYS A 8 -7.15 5.88 -1.36
N GLN A 9 -7.95 5.46 -2.33
CA GLN A 9 -9.00 4.46 -2.13
C GLN A 9 -8.41 3.10 -1.74
N HIS A 10 -7.44 2.58 -2.49
CA HIS A 10 -6.83 1.29 -2.19
C HIS A 10 -6.04 1.31 -0.88
N PHE A 11 -5.35 2.42 -0.59
CA PHE A 11 -4.66 2.60 0.68
C PHE A 11 -5.62 2.60 1.87
N ARG A 12 -6.79 3.25 1.72
CA ARG A 12 -7.85 3.23 2.74
C ARG A 12 -8.39 1.80 2.94
N LEU A 13 -8.70 1.09 1.87
CA LEU A 13 -9.24 -0.27 1.93
C LEU A 13 -8.24 -1.25 2.58
N MET A 14 -6.95 -1.16 2.22
CA MET A 14 -5.89 -1.95 2.85
C MET A 14 -5.85 -1.74 4.37
N ARG A 15 -5.92 -0.48 4.84
CA ARG A 15 -5.92 -0.15 6.27
C ARG A 15 -7.17 -0.65 7.00
N GLN A 16 -8.30 -0.72 6.30
CA GLN A 16 -9.57 -1.21 6.83
C GLN A 16 -9.73 -2.74 6.73
N ALA A 17 -8.79 -3.45 6.09
CA ALA A 17 -8.88 -4.89 5.86
C ALA A 17 -9.23 -5.69 7.13
N SER A 18 -10.14 -6.65 7.04
CA SER A 18 -10.41 -7.56 8.18
C SER A 18 -9.59 -8.84 8.11
N SER A 19 -9.00 -9.15 6.94
CA SER A 19 -8.19 -10.34 6.71
C SER A 19 -6.86 -9.99 6.03
N GLN A 20 -5.87 -10.86 6.18
CA GLN A 20 -4.59 -10.70 5.49
C GLN A 20 -4.79 -10.70 3.97
N ALA A 21 -5.55 -11.64 3.42
CA ALA A 21 -5.77 -11.74 1.98
C ALA A 21 -6.31 -10.43 1.37
N PHE A 22 -7.20 -9.73 2.07
CA PHE A 22 -7.72 -8.44 1.61
C PHE A 22 -6.67 -7.31 1.71
N ALA A 23 -5.83 -7.34 2.74
CA ALA A 23 -4.71 -6.40 2.87
C ALA A 23 -3.66 -6.63 1.77
N ASP A 24 -3.28 -7.88 1.53
CA ASP A 24 -2.31 -8.30 0.52
C ASP A 24 -2.77 -7.91 -0.89
N TYR A 25 -4.05 -8.16 -1.21
CA TYR A 25 -4.63 -7.75 -2.48
C TYR A 25 -4.46 -6.26 -2.74
N HIS A 26 -4.82 -5.41 -1.78
CA HIS A 26 -4.72 -3.96 -1.95
C HIS A 26 -3.27 -3.44 -1.92
N ALA A 27 -2.37 -4.06 -1.16
CA ALA A 27 -0.95 -3.75 -1.21
C ALA A 27 -0.36 -4.06 -2.60
N ASN A 28 -0.72 -5.20 -3.19
CA ASN A 28 -0.28 -5.59 -4.54
C ASN A 28 -0.86 -4.69 -5.63
N VAL A 29 -2.14 -4.32 -5.54
CA VAL A 29 -2.75 -3.34 -6.47
C VAL A 29 -2.02 -2.01 -6.40
N LEU A 30 -1.72 -1.50 -5.21
CA LEU A 30 -0.95 -0.27 -5.03
C LEU A 30 0.45 -0.38 -5.63
N TYR A 31 1.15 -1.49 -5.40
CA TYR A 31 2.47 -1.73 -5.99
C TYR A 31 2.41 -1.68 -7.52
N GLY A 32 1.49 -2.42 -8.14
CA GLY A 32 1.32 -2.43 -9.59
C GLY A 32 1.00 -1.05 -10.17
N TYR A 33 0.13 -0.28 -9.49
CA TYR A 33 -0.21 1.07 -9.92
C TYR A 33 1.00 2.02 -9.86
N LEU A 34 1.74 1.99 -8.74
CA LEU A 34 2.94 2.81 -8.56
C LEU A 34 4.04 2.41 -9.56
N LEU A 35 4.18 1.12 -9.85
CA LEU A 35 5.14 0.63 -10.85
C LEU A 35 4.78 1.13 -12.25
N GLY A 36 3.50 1.03 -12.65
CA GLY A 36 3.04 1.56 -13.93
C GLY A 36 3.25 3.06 -14.07
N MET A 37 3.02 3.84 -12.99
CA MET A 37 3.31 5.29 -12.98
C MET A 37 4.82 5.58 -13.14
N ARG A 38 5.68 4.74 -12.56
CA ARG A 38 7.14 4.87 -12.72
C ARG A 38 7.55 4.55 -14.16
N GLU A 39 7.06 3.44 -14.71
CA GLU A 39 7.42 2.96 -16.05
C GLU A 39 6.95 3.92 -17.16
N THR A 40 5.83 4.60 -16.94
CA THR A 40 5.31 5.63 -17.83
C THR A 40 5.91 7.02 -17.59
N GLY A 41 6.85 7.16 -16.64
CA GLY A 41 7.53 8.41 -16.34
C GLY A 41 6.67 9.45 -15.59
N GLN A 42 5.48 9.08 -15.11
CA GLN A 42 4.61 9.97 -14.33
C GLN A 42 5.18 10.29 -12.95
N ILE A 43 5.99 9.39 -12.39
CA ILE A 43 6.74 9.61 -11.14
C ILE A 43 8.19 9.19 -11.27
N SER A 44 9.08 9.84 -10.52
CA SER A 44 10.50 9.48 -10.47
C SER A 44 10.74 8.18 -9.69
N ALA A 45 11.89 7.55 -9.89
CA ALA A 45 12.30 6.37 -9.14
C ALA A 45 12.40 6.62 -7.62
N ALA A 46 12.82 7.82 -7.22
CA ALA A 46 12.86 8.24 -5.81
C ALA A 46 11.44 8.36 -5.22
N MET A 47 10.49 8.92 -5.99
CA MET A 47 9.10 9.02 -5.57
C MET A 47 8.44 7.64 -5.46
N PHE A 48 8.66 6.76 -6.44
CA PHE A 48 8.22 5.37 -6.39
C PHE A 48 8.72 4.68 -5.12
N SER A 49 10.02 4.76 -4.83
CA SER A 49 10.62 4.13 -3.64
C SER A 49 10.00 4.65 -2.35
N ARG A 50 9.78 5.97 -2.24
CA ARG A 50 9.12 6.58 -1.08
C ARG A 50 7.68 6.08 -0.91
N LEU A 51 6.89 6.09 -1.98
CA LEU A 51 5.48 5.69 -1.93
C LEU A 51 5.35 4.18 -1.63
N ASN A 52 6.17 3.34 -2.27
CA ASN A 52 6.19 1.91 -2.01
C ASN A 52 6.57 1.60 -0.55
N GLY A 53 7.56 2.31 0.02
CA GLY A 53 7.92 2.15 1.43
C GLY A 53 6.78 2.53 2.40
N ILE A 54 5.98 3.54 2.06
CA ILE A 54 4.78 3.91 2.83
C ILE A 54 3.73 2.78 2.77
N VAL A 55 3.50 2.21 1.58
CA VAL A 55 2.58 1.07 1.41
C VAL A 55 3.05 -0.13 2.22
N GLN A 56 4.30 -0.54 2.10
CA GLN A 56 4.86 -1.67 2.84
C GLN A 56 4.78 -1.49 4.35
N THR A 57 5.08 -0.27 4.85
CA THR A 57 4.98 0.03 6.29
C THR A 57 3.53 -0.07 6.79
N ALA A 58 2.58 0.47 6.03
CA ALA A 58 1.17 0.45 6.40
C ALA A 58 0.59 -0.97 6.32
N TRP A 59 0.99 -1.75 5.30
CA TRP A 59 0.66 -3.16 5.16
C TRP A 59 1.20 -3.98 6.33
N GLY A 60 2.49 -3.87 6.66
CA GLY A 60 3.10 -4.59 7.79
C GLY A 60 2.39 -4.32 9.12
N LYS A 61 2.11 -3.04 9.43
CA LYS A 61 1.31 -2.66 10.61
C LYS A 61 -0.09 -3.27 10.60
N LYS A 62 -0.67 -3.46 9.42
CA LYS A 62 -2.00 -4.05 9.29
C LYS A 62 -1.97 -5.55 9.55
N ILE A 63 -0.98 -6.25 8.99
CA ILE A 63 -0.75 -7.67 9.25
C ILE A 63 -0.50 -7.91 10.75
N ASP A 64 0.37 -7.11 11.37
CA ASP A 64 0.63 -7.17 12.81
C ASP A 64 -0.67 -7.06 13.62
N ARG A 65 -1.56 -6.13 13.25
CA ARG A 65 -2.85 -5.94 13.91
C ARG A 65 -3.80 -7.12 13.70
N ILE A 66 -3.83 -7.72 12.51
CA ILE A 66 -4.70 -8.87 12.20
C ILE A 66 -4.30 -10.08 13.05
N TYR A 67 -3.01 -10.31 13.22
CA TYR A 67 -2.49 -11.41 14.03
C TYR A 67 -2.36 -11.09 15.52
N GLY A 68 -2.70 -9.87 15.94
CA GLY A 68 -2.59 -9.46 17.34
C GLY A 68 -1.16 -9.31 17.84
N PHE A 69 -0.16 -9.19 16.95
CA PHE A 69 1.21 -8.87 17.32
C PHE A 69 1.26 -7.43 17.87
N ARG A 70 1.03 -7.26 19.17
CA ARG A 70 1.46 -6.06 19.88
C ARG A 70 2.99 -6.10 19.89
N ARG A 71 3.63 -5.23 19.12
CA ARG A 71 5.04 -4.89 19.38
C ARG A 71 5.10 -4.43 20.83
N ALA A 72 5.75 -5.22 21.69
CA ALA A 72 6.15 -4.77 23.01
C ALA A 72 6.97 -3.49 22.79
N ALA A 73 6.48 -2.38 23.34
CA ALA A 73 7.13 -1.08 23.30
C ALA A 73 8.23 -1.05 24.37
#